data_AF-A0A7W0G2U7-F1
#
_entry.id   AF-A0A7W0G2U7-F1
#
_cell.length_a   1.000
_cell.length_b   1.000
_cell.length_c   1.000
_cell.angle_alpha   90.00
_cell.angle_beta   90.00
_cell.angle_gamma   90.00
#
_symmetry.space_group_name_H-M   'P 1'
#
loop_
_entity.id
_entity.type
_entity.pdbx_description
1 polymer ?
#
loop_
_entity_poly.entity_id
_entity_poly.type
_entity_poly.pdbx_seq_one_letter_code
_entity_poly.pdbx_strand_id
1 'polypeptide(L)'
;MADEFTFANVERVAQAYAEYVNLQHTRSAAPLPSDVGADAAPPTPLVVVGFDRRFLSEEFALCAAEVLAGNSIRVAAFEGDVPTPLVSWAVRELGAAGGVIITASHNPSLFNGFKIKAPWGGSATPETTLAVEALIDASPALRAEPQTSAATSQRLASSV
;
A
#
# COMPACT_ATOMS: atom_id res chain seq x y z
N MET A 1 -9.94 16.87 16.60
CA MET A 1 -8.74 17.32 15.85
C MET A 1 -7.98 16.07 15.41
N ALA A 2 -7.08 16.10 14.42
CA ALA A 2 -6.27 14.93 14.06
C ALA A 2 -5.12 14.65 15.04
N ASP A 3 -5.30 14.95 16.32
CA ASP A 3 -4.27 14.76 17.36
C ASP A 3 -3.83 13.28 17.45
N GLU A 4 -4.68 12.37 16.98
CA GLU A 4 -4.44 10.93 16.93
C GLU A 4 -3.84 10.43 15.60
N PHE A 5 -3.84 11.24 14.52
CA PHE A 5 -3.24 10.84 13.24
C PHE A 5 -1.75 11.20 13.23
N THR A 6 -0.97 10.39 13.96
CA THR A 6 0.47 10.56 14.16
C THR A 6 1.27 9.58 13.31
N PHE A 7 2.57 9.85 13.11
CA PHE A 7 3.46 8.91 12.41
C PHE A 7 3.46 7.52 13.06
N ALA A 8 3.53 7.47 14.39
CA ALA A 8 3.48 6.22 15.14
C ALA A 8 2.18 5.42 14.87
N ASN A 9 1.04 6.09 14.77
CA ASN A 9 -0.22 5.40 14.45
C ASN A 9 -0.31 4.99 12.98
N VAL A 10 0.24 5.79 12.05
CA VAL A 10 0.36 5.39 10.64
C VAL A 10 1.26 4.17 10.49
N GLU A 11 2.38 4.11 11.21
CA GLU A 11 3.28 2.94 11.21
C GLU A 11 2.56 1.68 11.69
N ARG A 12 1.79 1.75 12.79
CA ARG A 12 1.02 0.63 13.33
C ARG A 12 0.01 0.08 12.32
N VAL A 13 -0.75 0.97 11.69
CA VAL A 13 -1.75 0.59 10.69
C VAL A 13 -1.09 0.06 9.41
N ALA A 14 0.00 0.67 8.96
CA ALA A 14 0.74 0.22 7.80
C ALA A 14 1.38 -1.16 8.02
N GLN A 15 1.91 -1.42 9.22
CA GLN A 15 2.48 -2.72 9.61
C GLN A 15 1.41 -3.82 9.58
N ALA A 16 0.26 -3.57 10.23
CA ALA A 16 -0.85 -4.51 10.21
C ALA A 16 -1.38 -4.78 8.79
N TYR A 17 -1.44 -3.75 7.96
CA TYR A 17 -1.83 -3.92 6.55
C TYR A 17 -0.79 -4.70 5.75
N ALA A 18 0.50 -4.50 6.00
CA ALA A 18 1.58 -5.26 5.37
C ALA A 18 1.50 -6.76 5.70
N GLU A 19 1.25 -7.09 6.97
CA GLU A 19 1.04 -8.47 7.41
C GLU A 19 -0.19 -9.09 6.73
N TYR A 20 -1.31 -8.36 6.67
CA TYR A 20 -2.49 -8.80 5.96
C TYR A 20 -2.17 -9.12 4.48
N VAL A 21 -1.49 -8.22 3.77
CA VAL A 21 -1.12 -8.42 2.35
C VAL A 21 -0.27 -9.67 2.17
N ASN A 22 0.74 -9.87 3.02
CA ASN A 22 1.62 -11.04 2.94
C ASN A 22 0.89 -12.36 3.26
N LEU A 23 -0.03 -12.35 4.23
CA LEU A 23 -0.88 -13.51 4.53
C LEU A 23 -1.79 -13.88 3.36
N GLN A 24 -2.44 -12.90 2.72
CA GLN A 24 -3.30 -13.16 1.56
C GLN A 24 -2.50 -13.61 0.34
N HIS A 25 -1.32 -13.03 0.13
CA HIS A 25 -0.43 -13.40 -0.96
C HIS A 25 0.04 -14.86 -0.82
N THR A 26 0.46 -15.25 0.38
CA THR A 26 0.89 -16.64 0.67
C THR A 26 -0.25 -17.65 0.46
N ARG A 27 -1.49 -17.29 0.85
CA ARG A 27 -2.67 -18.16 0.65
C ARG A 27 -3.09 -18.29 -0.82
N SER A 28 -2.83 -17.25 -1.62
CA SER A 28 -3.23 -17.19 -3.03
C SER A 28 -2.16 -17.72 -3.98
N ALA A 29 -0.92 -17.89 -3.52
CA ALA A 29 0.15 -18.47 -4.30
C ALA A 29 -0.19 -19.95 -4.62
N ALA A 30 -0.49 -20.23 -5.90
CA ALA A 30 -0.59 -21.61 -6.37
C ALA A 30 0.76 -22.32 -6.18
N PRO A 31 0.79 -23.64 -5.91
CA PRO A 31 2.03 -24.40 -5.92
C PRO A 31 2.76 -24.17 -7.24
N LEU A 32 4.04 -23.79 -7.17
CA LEU A 32 4.86 -23.64 -8.37
C LEU A 32 4.87 -24.96 -9.15
N PRO A 33 4.77 -24.92 -10.48
CA PRO A 33 4.87 -26.14 -11.27
C PRO A 33 6.24 -26.79 -11.05
N SER A 34 6.28 -28.12 -11.03
CA SER A 34 7.42 -28.93 -10.55
C SER A 34 8.71 -28.78 -11.36
N ASP A 35 8.65 -28.10 -12.50
CA ASP A 35 9.75 -27.74 -13.40
C ASP A 35 10.40 -26.40 -13.04
N VAL A 36 9.74 -25.57 -12.24
CA VAL A 36 10.37 -24.40 -11.60
C VAL A 36 11.18 -24.92 -10.43
N GLY A 37 12.50 -24.73 -10.47
CA GLY A 37 13.39 -25.16 -9.39
C GLY A 37 12.87 -24.69 -8.04
N ALA A 38 13.01 -25.53 -7.00
CA ALA A 38 12.50 -25.31 -5.64
C ALA A 38 12.94 -23.99 -4.99
N ASP A 39 13.83 -23.23 -5.64
CA ASP A 39 14.41 -21.97 -5.21
C ASP A 39 13.69 -20.71 -5.75
N ALA A 40 12.69 -20.84 -6.64
CA ALA A 40 11.95 -19.68 -7.12
C ALA A 40 10.97 -19.17 -6.05
N ALA A 41 11.26 -18.02 -5.44
CA ALA A 41 10.34 -17.37 -4.51
C ALA A 41 9.06 -16.90 -5.25
N PRO A 42 7.88 -16.94 -4.61
CA PRO A 42 6.66 -16.37 -5.19
C PRO A 42 6.85 -14.87 -5.47
N PRO A 43 6.21 -14.32 -6.51
CA PRO A 43 6.40 -12.94 -6.92
C PRO A 43 5.91 -11.97 -5.86
N THR A 44 6.79 -11.08 -5.38
CA THR A 44 6.51 -10.12 -4.32
C THR A 44 5.26 -9.26 -4.60
N PRO A 45 4.30 -9.16 -3.64
CA PRO A 45 3.09 -8.37 -3.84
C PRO A 45 3.42 -6.89 -4.05
N LEU A 46 2.56 -6.21 -4.82
CA LEU A 46 2.65 -4.77 -5.09
C LEU A 46 1.52 -4.04 -4.38
N VAL A 47 1.81 -2.90 -3.75
CA VAL A 47 0.82 -1.98 -3.18
C VAL A 47 1.02 -0.58 -3.77
N VAL A 48 -0.09 0.07 -4.17
CA VAL A 48 -0.07 1.46 -4.67
C VAL A 48 -0.33 2.43 -3.52
N VAL A 49 0.48 3.47 -3.37
CA VAL A 49 0.34 4.48 -2.31
C VAL A 49 0.15 5.86 -2.91
N GLY A 50 -0.84 6.61 -2.43
CA GLY A 50 -1.08 8.00 -2.82
C GLY A 50 -1.58 8.85 -1.66
N PHE A 51 -1.77 10.14 -1.91
CA PHE A 51 -2.19 11.10 -0.90
C PHE A 51 -2.88 12.32 -1.51
N ASP A 52 -3.60 13.09 -0.67
CA ASP A 52 -4.19 14.38 -1.05
C ASP A 52 -3.42 15.59 -0.49
N ARG A 53 -3.90 16.81 -0.73
CA ARG A 53 -3.21 18.07 -0.38
C ARG A 53 -3.24 18.44 1.12
N ARG A 54 -3.60 17.54 2.03
CA ARG A 54 -3.67 17.88 3.46
C ARG A 54 -2.28 18.01 4.07
N PHE A 55 -2.22 18.72 5.19
CA PHE A 55 -0.97 18.88 5.93
C PHE A 55 -0.40 17.52 6.32
N LEU A 56 0.89 17.31 6.04
CA LEU A 56 1.65 16.09 6.25
C LEU A 56 1.16 14.84 5.49
N SER A 57 0.21 14.97 4.56
CA SER A 57 -0.32 13.82 3.81
C SER A 57 0.77 13.09 3.00
N GLU A 58 1.72 13.84 2.43
CA GLU A 58 2.86 13.30 1.69
C GLU A 58 3.78 12.50 2.62
N GLU A 59 4.15 13.07 3.75
CA GLU A 59 5.03 12.46 4.74
C GLU A 59 4.40 11.22 5.39
N PHE A 60 3.09 11.24 5.64
CA PHE A 60 2.36 10.06 6.11
C PHE A 60 2.29 8.96 5.04
N ALA A 61 2.14 9.32 3.76
CA ALA A 61 2.14 8.36 2.67
C ALA A 61 3.53 7.74 2.49
N LEU A 62 4.59 8.54 2.59
CA LEU A 62 5.97 8.06 2.59
C LEU A 62 6.23 7.11 3.76
N CYS A 63 5.81 7.48 4.97
CA CYS A 63 5.88 6.63 6.17
C CYS A 63 5.18 5.27 5.94
N ALA A 64 3.98 5.27 5.35
CA ALA A 64 3.28 4.03 5.03
C ALA A 64 4.03 3.19 3.97
N ALA A 65 4.59 3.85 2.94
CA ALA A 65 5.37 3.21 1.89
C ALA A 65 6.66 2.56 2.43
N GLU A 66 7.39 3.23 3.33
CA GLU A 66 8.59 2.69 3.98
C GLU A 66 8.28 1.44 4.82
N VAL A 67 7.14 1.45 5.52
CA VAL A 67 6.71 0.28 6.31
C VAL A 67 6.34 -0.90 5.41
N LEU A 68 5.57 -0.65 4.35
CA LEU A 68 5.23 -1.67 3.36
C LEU A 68 6.49 -2.26 2.72
N ALA A 69 7.43 -1.41 2.29
CA ALA A 69 8.71 -1.83 1.72
C ALA A 69 9.56 -2.64 2.71
N GLY A 70 9.60 -2.24 3.99
CA GLY A 70 10.27 -2.98 5.07
C GLY A 70 9.71 -4.39 5.29
N ASN A 71 8.46 -4.62 4.92
CA ASN A 71 7.79 -5.92 4.96
C ASN A 71 7.91 -6.73 3.66
N SER A 72 8.91 -6.41 2.82
CA SER A 72 9.12 -7.06 1.53
C SER A 72 7.89 -6.95 0.61
N ILE A 73 7.25 -5.78 0.55
CA ILE A 73 6.17 -5.48 -0.39
C ILE A 73 6.71 -4.45 -1.39
N ARG A 74 6.51 -4.67 -2.69
CA ARG A 74 6.84 -3.65 -3.69
C ARG A 74 5.86 -2.49 -3.55
N VAL A 75 6.35 -1.26 -3.60
CA VAL A 75 5.51 -0.07 -3.48
C VAL A 75 5.61 0.77 -4.75
N ALA A 76 4.46 1.13 -5.31
CA ALA A 76 4.35 2.17 -6.33
C ALA A 76 3.71 3.40 -5.69
N ALA A 77 4.48 4.47 -5.50
CA ALA A 77 4.01 5.72 -4.92
C ALA A 77 3.91 6.82 -5.99
N PHE A 78 2.91 7.70 -5.86
CA PHE A 78 2.80 8.91 -6.69
C PHE A 78 3.76 9.99 -6.18
N GLU A 79 4.40 10.73 -7.11
CA GLU A 79 5.30 11.85 -6.79
C GLU A 79 4.58 13.12 -6.29
N GLY A 80 3.25 13.18 -6.35
CA GLY A 80 2.46 14.34 -5.95
C GLY A 80 1.04 13.98 -5.55
N ASP A 81 0.25 14.99 -5.16
CA ASP A 81 -1.12 14.79 -4.72
C ASP A 81 -2.03 14.24 -5.83
N VAL A 82 -2.87 13.28 -5.48
CA VAL A 82 -3.73 12.56 -6.43
C VAL A 82 -5.15 12.37 -5.89
N PRO A 83 -6.17 12.39 -6.76
CA PRO A 83 -7.53 12.09 -6.33
C PRO A 83 -7.67 10.59 -6.04
N THR A 84 -8.52 10.23 -5.07
CA THR A 84 -8.78 8.83 -4.69
C THR A 84 -9.04 7.87 -5.85
N PRO A 85 -9.80 8.24 -6.90
CA PRO A 85 -10.03 7.36 -8.04
C PRO A 85 -8.76 7.00 -8.82
N LEU A 86 -7.72 7.84 -8.82
CA LEU A 86 -6.47 7.55 -9.54
C LEU A 86 -5.69 6.42 -8.86
N VAL A 87 -5.64 6.41 -7.52
CA VAL A 87 -5.08 5.28 -6.74
C VAL A 87 -5.88 4.02 -7.02
N SER A 88 -7.21 4.08 -6.96
CA SER A 88 -8.10 2.96 -7.27
C SER A 88 -7.90 2.40 -8.68
N TRP A 89 -7.73 3.26 -9.67
CA TRP A 89 -7.43 2.86 -11.05
C TRP A 89 -6.06 2.19 -11.15
N ALA A 90 -5.01 2.80 -10.58
CA ALA A 90 -3.65 2.28 -10.62
C ALA A 90 -3.52 0.90 -9.94
N VAL A 91 -4.27 0.65 -8.86
CA VAL A 91 -4.34 -0.68 -8.24
C VAL A 91 -4.78 -1.75 -9.25
N ARG A 92 -5.82 -1.47 -10.04
CA ARG A 92 -6.32 -2.40 -11.05
C ARG A 92 -5.36 -2.53 -12.23
N GLU A 93 -4.87 -1.39 -12.71
CA GLU A 93 -3.99 -1.32 -13.89
C GLU A 93 -2.69 -2.10 -13.68
N LEU A 94 -2.11 -2.00 -12.47
CA LEU A 94 -0.86 -2.65 -12.13
C LEU A 94 -1.04 -4.07 -11.58
N GLY A 95 -2.27 -4.58 -11.48
CA GLY A 95 -2.57 -5.87 -10.86
C GLY A 95 -2.08 -5.94 -9.40
N ALA A 96 -2.14 -4.82 -8.68
CA ALA A 96 -1.62 -4.71 -7.32
C ALA A 96 -2.49 -5.50 -6.33
N ALA A 97 -1.87 -5.97 -5.24
CA ALA A 97 -2.55 -6.64 -4.13
C ALA A 97 -3.47 -5.69 -3.34
N GLY A 98 -3.33 -4.38 -3.56
CA GLY A 98 -4.18 -3.36 -3.00
C GLY A 98 -3.53 -1.99 -3.09
N GLY A 99 -4.09 -1.03 -2.37
CA GLY A 99 -3.54 0.31 -2.30
C GLY A 99 -3.86 1.01 -0.99
N VAL A 100 -3.13 2.09 -0.73
CA VAL A 100 -3.34 2.99 0.41
C VAL A 100 -3.49 4.40 -0.16
N ILE A 101 -4.47 5.15 0.36
CA ILE A 101 -4.51 6.59 0.14
C ILE A 101 -4.67 7.33 1.46
N ILE A 102 -3.76 8.29 1.68
CA ILE A 102 -3.80 9.22 2.81
C ILE A 102 -4.72 10.40 2.47
N THR A 103 -5.91 10.41 3.06
CA THR A 103 -6.94 11.44 2.84
C THR A 103 -8.07 11.33 3.85
N ALA A 104 -8.66 12.48 4.23
CA ALA A 104 -9.95 12.52 4.93
C ALA A 104 -11.13 12.95 4.03
N SER A 105 -10.98 12.91 2.70
CA SER A 105 -12.01 13.25 1.71
C SER A 105 -12.64 14.62 1.98
N HIS A 106 -13.92 14.68 2.36
CA HIS A 106 -14.67 15.91 2.59
C HIS A 106 -14.58 16.43 4.04
N ASN A 107 -13.90 15.70 4.93
CA ASN A 107 -13.74 16.14 6.32
C ASN A 107 -12.93 17.44 6.38
N PRO A 108 -13.07 18.25 7.45
CA PRO A 108 -12.29 19.47 7.63
C PRO A 108 -10.78 19.25 7.45
N SER A 109 -10.03 20.28 7.06
CA SER A 109 -8.59 20.20 6.71
C SER A 109 -7.71 19.65 7.84
N LEU A 110 -8.14 19.82 9.09
CA LEU A 110 -7.46 19.30 10.28
C LEU A 110 -7.54 17.79 10.43
N PHE A 111 -8.29 17.06 9.60
CA PHE A 111 -8.37 15.61 9.61
C PHE A 111 -7.46 15.00 8.56
N ASN A 112 -6.90 13.82 8.85
CA ASN A 112 -6.32 12.95 7.84
C ASN A 112 -6.82 11.50 8.04
N GLY A 113 -6.47 10.57 7.16
CA GLY A 113 -6.97 9.21 7.25
C GLY A 113 -6.22 8.23 6.37
N PHE A 114 -6.11 6.98 6.83
CA PHE A 114 -5.50 5.87 6.10
C PHE A 114 -6.62 5.04 5.46
N LYS A 115 -6.73 5.05 4.12
CA LYS A 115 -7.78 4.31 3.41
C LYS A 115 -7.21 3.18 2.56
N ILE A 116 -7.68 1.97 2.81
CA ILE A 116 -7.28 0.78 2.05
C ILE A 116 -8.14 0.63 0.78
N LYS A 117 -7.47 0.33 -0.32
CA LYS A 117 -8.02 -0.08 -1.61
C LYS A 117 -7.81 -1.56 -1.82
N ALA A 118 -8.86 -2.25 -2.20
CA ALA A 118 -8.83 -3.68 -2.50
C ALA A 118 -8.30 -3.94 -3.93
N PRO A 119 -7.88 -5.18 -4.27
CA PRO A 119 -7.34 -5.52 -5.60
C PRO A 119 -8.23 -5.13 -6.79
N TRP A 120 -9.55 -5.09 -6.60
CA TRP A 120 -10.50 -4.66 -7.64
C TRP A 120 -10.66 -3.13 -7.75
N GLY A 121 -9.80 -2.35 -7.08
CA GLY A 121 -9.80 -0.88 -7.07
C GLY A 121 -10.88 -0.25 -6.20
N GLY A 122 -11.74 -1.03 -5.55
CA GLY A 122 -12.74 -0.54 -4.60
C GLY A 122 -12.15 -0.23 -3.23
N SER A 123 -12.96 0.31 -2.32
CA SER A 123 -12.61 0.37 -0.90
C SER A 123 -12.52 -1.05 -0.31
N ALA A 124 -11.66 -1.22 0.69
CA ALA A 124 -11.65 -2.42 1.51
C ALA A 124 -13.05 -2.74 2.05
N THR A 125 -13.40 -4.03 2.10
CA THR A 125 -14.64 -4.49 2.71
C THR A 125 -14.54 -4.43 4.24
N PRO A 126 -15.66 -4.45 4.97
CA PRO A 126 -15.63 -4.54 6.44
C PRO A 126 -14.80 -5.72 6.95
N GLU A 127 -14.87 -6.88 6.29
CA GLU A 127 -14.09 -8.07 6.65
C GLU A 127 -12.59 -7.85 6.46
N THR A 128 -12.21 -7.12 5.41
CA THR A 128 -10.81 -6.74 5.17
C THR A 128 -10.32 -5.79 6.26
N THR A 129 -11.12 -4.77 6.58
CA THR A 129 -10.78 -3.81 7.64
C THR A 129 -10.63 -4.50 8.99
N LEU A 130 -11.57 -5.37 9.37
CA LEU A 130 -11.51 -6.15 10.62
C LEU A 130 -10.28 -7.07 10.66
N ALA A 131 -9.93 -7.70 9.53
CA ALA A 131 -8.74 -8.55 9.45
C ALA A 131 -7.44 -7.76 9.63
N VAL A 132 -7.37 -6.51 9.14
CA VAL A 132 -6.23 -5.61 9.37
C VAL A 132 -6.21 -5.11 10.81
N GLU A 133 -7.36 -4.71 11.35
CA GLU A 133 -7.47 -4.25 12.75
C GLU A 133 -7.02 -5.32 13.74
N ALA A 134 -7.32 -6.61 13.47
CA ALA A 134 -6.89 -7.73 14.29
C ALA A 134 -5.37 -7.96 14.30
N LEU A 135 -4.62 -7.36 13.37
CA LEU A 135 -3.17 -7.44 13.28
C LEU A 135 -2.45 -6.20 13.85
N ILE A 136 -3.19 -5.21 14.35
CA ILE A 136 -2.60 -4.04 14.99
C ILE A 136 -1.79 -4.48 16.21
N ASP A 137 -0.53 -4.04 16.26
CA ASP A 137 0.47 -4.36 17.29
C ASP A 137 0.84 -5.84 17.41
N ALA A 138 0.50 -6.68 16.41
CA ALA A 138 0.92 -8.08 16.37
C ALA A 138 2.44 -8.23 16.19
N SER A 139 3.05 -7.33 15.41
CA SER A 139 4.50 -7.21 15.23
C SER A 139 4.95 -5.74 15.30
N PRO A 140 6.21 -5.47 15.66
CA PRO A 140 6.77 -4.12 15.53
C PRO A 140 6.84 -3.67 14.07
N ALA A 141 6.72 -2.37 13.83
CA ALA A 141 6.82 -1.80 12.48
C ALA A 141 8.24 -2.01 11.90
N LEU A 142 8.31 -2.58 10.70
CA LEU A 142 9.54 -2.73 9.93
C LEU A 142 9.63 -1.61 8.90
N ARG A 143 10.70 -0.82 8.89
CA ARG A 143 10.94 0.22 7.87
C ARG A 143 12.08 -0.18 6.96
N ALA A 144 11.89 0.03 5.66
CA ALA A 144 13.00 0.10 4.73
C ALA A 144 13.44 1.56 4.55
N GLU A 145 14.75 1.76 4.42
CA GLU A 145 15.27 3.04 3.93
C GLU A 145 14.73 3.31 2.52
N PRO A 146 14.43 4.57 2.15
CA PRO A 146 13.96 4.93 0.82
C PRO A 146 14.93 4.39 -0.23
N GLN A 147 14.51 3.39 -1.00
CA GLN A 147 15.27 3.00 -2.18
C GLN A 147 15.08 4.10 -3.22
N THR A 148 16.10 4.93 -3.39
CA THR A 148 16.14 5.92 -4.48
C THR A 148 16.28 5.16 -5.80
N SER A 149 15.18 4.63 -6.32
CA SER A 149 15.16 4.04 -7.66
C SER A 149 15.05 5.18 -8.67
N ALA A 150 16.19 5.63 -9.17
CA ALA A 150 16.23 6.35 -10.43
C ALA A 150 15.79 5.38 -11.55
N ALA A 151 14.63 5.67 -12.15
CA ALA A 151 14.11 5.15 -13.41
C ALA A 151 13.51 3.72 -13.44
N THR A 152 12.22 3.66 -13.81
CA THR A 152 11.78 2.89 -14.98
C THR A 152 10.66 3.67 -15.67
N SER A 153 11.02 4.66 -16.50
CA SER A 153 10.13 5.09 -17.58
C SER A 153 10.07 3.97 -18.60
N GLN A 154 9.17 3.01 -18.43
CA GLN A 154 8.67 2.26 -19.57
C GLN A 154 7.81 3.22 -20.38
N ARG A 155 8.42 3.80 -21.42
CA ARG A 155 7.69 4.44 -22.51
C ARG A 155 6.74 3.39 -23.09
N LEU A 156 5.44 3.63 -22.99
CA LEU A 156 4.49 3.03 -23.92
C LEU A 156 4.78 3.62 -25.29
N ALA A 157 5.66 2.97 -26.03
CA ALA A 157 5.85 3.23 -27.44
C ALA A 157 4.60 2.76 -28.19
N SER A 158 4.09 3.66 -29.00
CA SER A 158 2.96 3.55 -29.90
C SER A 158 2.92 2.24 -30.69
N SER A 159 1.75 1.60 -30.71
CA SER A 159 1.33 0.67 -31.76
C SER A 159 -0.19 0.61 -31.79
N VAL A 160 -0.81 1.65 -32.34
CA VAL A 160 -1.83 1.57 -33.42
C VAL A 160 -1.71 2.85 -34.26
#